data_AF-A0A1G3BF62-F1
#
_entry.id   AF-A0A1G3BF62-F1
#
_cell.length_a   1.000
_cell.length_b   1.000
_cell.length_c   1.000
_cell.angle_alpha   90.00
_cell.angle_beta   90.00
_cell.angle_gamma   90.00
#
_symmetry.space_group_name_H-M   'P 1'
#
loop_
_entity.id
_entity.type
_entity.pdbx_description
1 polymer ?
#
loop_
_entity_poly.entity_id
_entity_poly.type
_entity_poly.pdbx_seq_one_letter_code
_entity_poly.pdbx_strand_id
1 'polypeptide(L)'
;MQKGVPVVLIRCADPRITNACARLLNLDESAAIISNTGSIKYFLLGDRLSDLYEQIHFLVHKLGAQKIILTNHSLCRFYEELSLGKEAQLADLKNTKRKLQELFPEIETKVYYIDTETSESASVE
;
A
#
# COMPACT_ATOMS: atom_id res chain seq x y z
N MET A 1 1.96 23.88 13.68
CA MET A 1 2.07 22.46 13.29
C MET A 1 2.38 22.43 11.82
N GLN A 2 3.53 21.88 11.40
CA GLN A 2 3.82 21.70 9.98
C GLN A 2 2.80 20.68 9.43
N LYS A 3 1.93 21.14 8.52
CA LYS A 3 0.99 20.28 7.80
C LYS A 3 1.79 19.58 6.71
N GLY A 4 2.38 18.44 7.04
CA GLY A 4 3.03 17.60 6.02
C GLY A 4 2.01 17.15 4.97
N VAL A 5 2.45 16.93 3.73
CA VAL A 5 1.56 16.44 2.67
C VAL A 5 1.01 15.07 3.10
N PRO A 6 -0.32 14.90 3.24
CA PRO A 6 -0.86 13.64 3.72
C PRO A 6 -0.74 12.56 2.65
N VAL A 7 -0.23 11.40 3.03
CA VAL A 7 -0.03 10.23 2.19
C VAL A 7 -0.81 9.06 2.79
N VAL A 8 -1.52 8.30 1.96
CA VAL A 8 -2.09 7.02 2.39
C VAL A 8 -1.07 5.93 2.12
N LEU A 9 -0.57 5.28 3.17
CA LEU A 9 0.36 4.15 3.05
C LEU A 9 -0.36 2.84 3.39
N ILE A 10 -0.53 1.98 2.39
CA ILE A 10 -1.16 0.67 2.52
C ILE A 10 -0.06 -0.40 2.53
N ARG A 11 0.07 -1.12 3.65
CA ARG A 11 1.16 -2.07 3.85
C ARG A 11 0.75 -3.30 4.64
N CYS A 12 1.58 -4.34 4.57
CA CYS A 12 1.46 -5.47 5.48
C CYS A 12 1.80 -5.06 6.92
N ALA A 13 1.24 -5.76 7.91
CA ALA A 13 1.56 -5.60 9.33
C ALA A 13 2.90 -6.27 9.72
N ASP A 14 3.62 -6.85 8.76
CA ASP A 14 4.93 -7.45 8.99
C ASP A 14 5.93 -6.39 9.49
N PRO A 15 6.57 -6.58 10.67
CA PRO A 15 7.49 -5.58 11.21
C PRO A 15 8.74 -5.40 10.35
N ARG A 16 9.14 -6.42 9.56
CA ARG A 16 10.37 -6.40 8.76
C ARG A 16 10.36 -5.32 7.67
N ILE A 17 9.17 -4.90 7.21
CA ILE A 17 9.04 -3.88 6.17
C ILE A 17 8.96 -2.45 6.70
N THR A 18 8.94 -2.26 8.03
CA THR A 18 8.71 -0.93 8.64
C THR A 18 9.70 0.12 8.15
N ASN A 19 10.99 -0.22 8.14
CA ASN A 19 12.06 0.69 7.73
C ASN A 19 12.02 1.00 6.23
N ALA A 20 11.75 -0.02 5.41
CA ALA A 20 11.60 0.15 3.96
C ALA A 20 10.42 1.08 3.64
N CYS A 21 9.27 0.87 4.29
CA CYS A 21 8.10 1.73 4.15
C CYS A 21 8.36 3.18 4.57
N ALA A 22 9.10 3.42 5.66
CA ALA A 22 9.43 4.77 6.11
C ALA A 22 10.27 5.53 5.08
N ARG A 23 11.18 4.85 4.37
CA ARG A 23 12.01 5.43 3.30
C ARG A 23 11.26 5.76 2.02
N LEU A 24 10.02 5.27 1.85
CA LEU A 24 9.16 5.62 0.70
C LEU A 24 8.51 7.01 0.85
N LEU A 25 8.56 7.59 2.06
CA LEU A 25 7.98 8.88 2.37
C LEU A 25 9.05 9.97 2.25
N ASN A 26 8.66 11.13 1.71
CA ASN A 26 9.50 12.33 1.71
C ASN A 26 9.55 12.95 3.12
N LEU A 27 10.55 13.81 3.36
CA LEU A 27 10.77 14.45 4.67
C LEU A 27 9.59 15.31 5.14
N ASP A 28 8.80 15.86 4.21
CA ASP A 28 7.64 16.70 4.46
C ASP A 28 6.31 15.94 4.39
N GLU A 29 6.33 14.62 4.22
CA GLU A 29 5.13 13.80 4.13
C GLU A 29 4.71 13.22 5.47
N SER A 30 3.40 13.14 5.69
CA SER A 30 2.82 12.47 6.85
C SER A 30 1.92 11.33 6.39
N ALA A 31 2.16 10.12 6.89
CA ALA A 31 1.43 8.94 6.44
C ALA A 31 0.25 8.59 7.35
N ALA A 32 -0.95 8.51 6.76
CA ALA A 32 -2.04 7.70 7.29
C ALA A 32 -1.81 6.25 6.88
N ILE A 33 -1.56 5.36 7.85
CA ILE A 33 -1.16 3.97 7.60
C ILE A 33 -2.38 3.06 7.70
N ILE A 34 -2.68 2.34 6.61
CA ILE A 34 -3.64 1.23 6.59
C ILE A 34 -2.81 -0.07 6.59
N SER A 35 -2.93 -0.87 7.65
CA SER A 35 -2.08 -2.04 7.83
C SER A 35 -2.83 -3.28 8.33
N ASN A 36 -2.58 -4.42 7.68
CA ASN A 36 -3.16 -5.73 8.01
C ASN A 36 -2.21 -6.87 7.57
N THR A 37 -2.54 -8.12 7.88
CA THR A 37 -1.82 -9.28 7.34
C THR A 37 -2.13 -9.49 5.86
N GLY A 38 -1.14 -9.41 4.98
CA GLY A 38 -1.30 -9.62 3.53
C GLY A 38 -1.56 -8.35 2.72
N SER A 39 -1.55 -7.18 3.36
CA SER A 39 -1.69 -5.87 2.71
C SER A 39 -2.97 -5.82 1.85
N ILE A 40 -2.83 -5.65 0.54
CA ILE A 40 -3.98 -5.56 -0.37
C ILE A 40 -4.72 -6.89 -0.53
N LYS A 41 -4.04 -8.04 -0.35
CA LYS A 41 -4.66 -9.36 -0.55
C LYS A 41 -5.79 -9.63 0.43
N TYR A 42 -5.62 -9.15 1.65
CA TYR A 42 -6.63 -9.23 2.69
C TYR A 42 -7.97 -8.64 2.24
N PHE A 43 -7.93 -7.48 1.58
CA PHE A 43 -9.14 -6.82 1.09
C PHE A 43 -9.71 -7.51 -0.14
N LEU A 44 -8.84 -7.99 -1.05
CA LEU A 44 -9.24 -8.69 -2.28
C LEU A 44 -10.00 -10.00 -2.02
N LEU A 45 -9.66 -10.74 -0.96
CA LEU A 45 -10.27 -12.04 -0.68
C LEU A 45 -11.50 -11.98 0.23
N GLY A 46 -11.69 -10.89 0.97
CA GLY A 46 -12.72 -10.79 2.00
C GLY A 46 -13.98 -10.03 1.59
N ASP A 47 -14.15 -9.70 0.30
CA ASP A 47 -15.15 -8.72 -0.18
C ASP A 47 -15.07 -7.36 0.56
N ARG A 48 -13.89 -7.01 1.10
CA ARG A 48 -13.68 -5.81 1.94
C ARG A 48 -13.09 -4.63 1.18
N LEU A 49 -13.13 -4.70 -0.16
CA LEU A 49 -12.63 -3.61 -1.00
C LEU A 49 -13.44 -2.33 -0.79
N SER A 50 -14.75 -2.43 -0.51
CA SER A 50 -15.57 -1.29 -0.11
C SER A 50 -14.98 -0.57 1.09
N ASP A 51 -14.64 -1.30 2.15
CA ASP A 51 -14.10 -0.74 3.39
C ASP A 51 -12.75 -0.04 3.16
N LEU A 52 -11.90 -0.61 2.30
CA LEU A 52 -10.64 0.01 1.91
C LEU A 52 -10.90 1.32 1.14
N TYR A 53 -11.81 1.30 0.17
CA TYR A 53 -12.10 2.47 -0.65
C TYR A 53 -12.78 3.58 0.14
N GLU A 54 -13.65 3.26 1.09
CA GLU A 54 -14.25 4.25 2.00
C GLU A 54 -13.20 4.92 2.89
N GLN A 55 -12.24 4.15 3.42
CA GLN A 55 -11.11 4.71 4.18
C GLN A 55 -10.27 5.64 3.31
N ILE A 56 -9.89 5.20 2.10
CA ILE A 56 -9.11 6.04 1.16
C ILE A 56 -9.90 7.31 0.81
N HIS A 57 -11.19 7.19 0.49
CA HIS A 57 -12.06 8.33 0.18
C HIS A 57 -12.11 9.34 1.32
N PHE A 58 -12.24 8.88 2.57
CA PHE A 58 -12.18 9.76 3.73
C PHE A 58 -10.83 10.47 3.82
N LEU A 59 -9.72 9.73 3.70
CA LEU A 59 -8.37 10.29 3.80
C LEU A 59 -8.08 11.31 2.68
N VAL A 60 -8.53 11.03 1.45
CA VAL A 60 -8.38 11.94 0.30
C VAL A 60 -9.23 13.19 0.49
N HIS A 61 -10.56 13.06 0.67
CA HIS A 61 -11.46 14.21 0.60
C HIS A 61 -11.64 14.96 1.92
N LYS A 62 -11.34 14.34 3.07
CA LYS A 62 -11.46 15.00 4.39
C LYS A 62 -10.12 15.42 4.97
N LEU A 63 -9.07 14.62 4.75
CA LEU A 63 -7.73 14.96 5.24
C LEU A 63 -6.82 15.54 4.16
N GLY A 64 -7.25 15.55 2.90
CA GLY A 64 -6.49 16.16 1.81
C GLY A 64 -5.28 15.32 1.39
N ALA A 65 -5.35 13.99 1.51
CA ALA A 65 -4.29 13.13 1.01
C ALA A 65 -4.12 13.27 -0.50
N GLN A 66 -2.88 13.44 -0.95
CA GLN A 66 -2.54 13.69 -2.36
C GLN A 66 -1.81 12.53 -3.03
N LYS A 67 -1.40 11.54 -2.23
CA LYS A 67 -0.64 10.38 -2.69
C LYS A 67 -1.09 9.12 -1.98
N ILE A 68 -1.16 8.01 -2.72
CA ILE A 68 -1.37 6.67 -2.19
C ILE A 68 -0.14 5.82 -2.53
N ILE A 69 0.38 5.11 -1.53
CA ILE A 69 1.47 4.15 -1.69
C ILE A 69 0.95 2.76 -1.31
N LEU A 70 0.99 1.82 -2.24
CA LEU A 70 0.70 0.40 -1.97
C LEU A 70 2.01 -0.39 -1.89
N THR A 71 2.09 -1.30 -0.92
CA THR A 71 3.25 -2.18 -0.78
C THR A 71 2.85 -3.64 -0.61
N ASN A 72 3.58 -4.52 -1.28
CA ASN A 72 3.68 -5.96 -0.95
C ASN A 72 5.15 -6.28 -0.66
N HIS A 73 5.44 -7.50 -0.19
CA HIS A 73 6.80 -7.85 0.21
C HIS A 73 7.15 -9.34 0.09
N SER A 74 8.44 -9.63 -0.06
CA SER A 74 8.94 -11.02 -0.03
C SER A 74 8.62 -11.72 1.29
N LEU A 75 8.50 -13.04 1.26
CA LEU A 75 8.25 -13.87 2.43
C LEU A 75 6.99 -13.45 3.24
N CYS A 76 5.95 -13.01 2.53
CA CYS A 76 4.67 -12.64 3.13
C CYS A 76 3.88 -13.91 3.46
N ARG A 77 3.82 -14.25 4.75
CA ARG A 77 3.11 -15.45 5.23
C ARG A 77 1.67 -15.55 4.73
N PHE A 78 0.95 -14.44 4.61
CA PHE A 78 -0.43 -14.46 4.11
C PHE A 78 -0.52 -14.96 2.66
N TYR A 79 0.43 -14.57 1.79
CA TYR A 79 0.49 -15.11 0.42
C TYR A 79 0.99 -16.56 0.41
N GLU A 80 1.95 -16.92 1.28
CA GLU A 80 2.46 -18.29 1.41
C GLU A 80 1.37 -19.28 1.82
N GLU A 81 0.54 -18.94 2.80
CA GLU A 81 -0.60 -19.75 3.26
C GLU A 81 -1.63 -19.98 2.13
N LEU A 82 -1.73 -19.05 1.19
CA LEU A 82 -2.59 -19.15 0.00
C LEU A 82 -1.91 -19.88 -1.16
N SER A 83 -0.68 -20.39 -0.98
CA SER A 83 0.15 -20.96 -2.05
C SER A 83 0.39 -19.99 -3.21
N LEU A 84 0.49 -18.70 -2.92
CA LEU A 84 0.71 -17.64 -3.89
C LEU A 84 2.14 -17.11 -3.84
N GLY A 85 2.77 -17.01 -5.01
CA GLY A 85 4.14 -16.49 -5.15
C GLY A 85 4.23 -15.00 -5.43
N LYS A 86 5.47 -14.54 -5.65
CA LYS A 86 5.80 -13.14 -5.99
C LYS A 86 4.98 -12.61 -7.17
N GLU A 87 4.74 -13.41 -8.20
CA GLU A 87 3.97 -12.98 -9.37
C GLU A 87 2.55 -12.55 -9.02
N ALA A 88 1.87 -13.31 -8.14
CA ALA A 88 0.54 -12.96 -7.66
C ALA A 88 0.57 -11.66 -6.86
N GLN A 89 1.59 -11.46 -6.01
CA GLN A 89 1.76 -10.20 -5.27
C GLN A 89 1.94 -9.00 -6.21
N LEU A 90 2.72 -9.15 -7.28
CA LEU A 90 2.93 -8.09 -8.26
C LEU A 90 1.65 -7.82 -9.08
N ALA A 91 0.93 -8.86 -9.47
CA ALA A 91 -0.35 -8.73 -10.17
C ALA A 91 -1.39 -8.00 -9.30
N ASP A 92 -1.49 -8.35 -8.02
CA ASP A 92 -2.40 -7.71 -7.08
C ASP A 92 -2.06 -6.22 -6.89
N LEU A 93 -0.77 -5.85 -6.82
CA LEU A 93 -0.33 -4.44 -6.80
C LEU A 93 -0.75 -3.70 -8.07
N LYS A 94 -0.48 -4.25 -9.25
CA LYS A 94 -0.78 -3.61 -10.55
C LYS A 94 -2.28 -3.43 -10.76
N ASN A 95 -3.06 -4.48 -10.47
CA ASN A 95 -4.51 -4.43 -10.61
C ASN A 95 -5.12 -3.40 -9.66
N THR A 96 -4.64 -3.35 -8.42
CA THR A 96 -5.13 -2.38 -7.44
C THR A 96 -4.72 -0.96 -7.80
N LYS A 97 -3.48 -0.74 -8.26
CA LYS A 97 -3.01 0.56 -8.77
C LYS A 97 -3.95 1.10 -9.84
N ARG A 98 -4.24 0.30 -10.87
CA ARG A 98 -5.17 0.66 -11.94
C ARG A 98 -6.54 1.02 -11.36
N LYS A 99 -7.07 0.22 -10.43
CA LYS A 99 -8.39 0.49 -9.85
C LYS A 99 -8.43 1.77 -9.01
N LEU A 100 -7.37 2.05 -8.24
CA LEU A 100 -7.27 3.29 -7.48
C LEU A 100 -7.13 4.51 -8.40
N GLN A 101 -6.38 4.40 -9.49
CA GLN A 101 -6.26 5.47 -10.49
C GLN A 101 -7.59 5.74 -11.22
N GLU A 102 -8.44 4.73 -11.40
CA GLU A 102 -9.80 4.92 -11.92
C GLU A 102 -10.70 5.66 -10.91
N LEU A 103 -10.59 5.33 -9.62
CA LEU A 103 -11.45 5.88 -8.56
C LEU A 103 -11.01 7.26 -8.05
N PHE A 104 -9.71 7.52 -8.07
CA PHE A 104 -9.06 8.73 -7.56
C PHE A 104 -8.05 9.27 -8.59
N PRO A 105 -8.50 9.69 -9.79
CA PRO A 105 -7.62 10.06 -10.91
C PRO A 105 -6.70 11.26 -10.63
N GLU A 106 -7.07 12.11 -9.67
CA GLU A 106 -6.30 13.26 -9.23
C GLU A 106 -5.18 12.91 -8.23
N ILE A 107 -5.13 11.67 -7.75
CA ILE A 107 -4.24 11.23 -6.67
C ILE A 107 -3.07 10.43 -7.23
N GLU A 108 -1.84 10.83 -6.87
CA GLU A 108 -0.64 10.11 -7.27
C GLU A 108 -0.64 8.72 -6.62
N THR A 109 -0.67 7.65 -7.41
CA THR A 109 -0.66 6.27 -6.90
C THR A 109 0.66 5.59 -7.24
N LYS A 110 1.47 5.29 -6.22
CA LYS A 110 2.74 4.54 -6.34
C LYS A 110 2.60 3.16 -5.75
N VAL A 111 3.31 2.20 -6.33
CA VAL A 111 3.31 0.82 -5.85
C VAL A 111 4.73 0.29 -5.77
N TYR A 112 5.02 -0.44 -4.70
CA TYR A 112 6.35 -0.97 -4.44
C TYR A 112 6.30 -2.43 -3.99
N TYR A 113 7.31 -3.19 -4.38
CA TYR A 113 7.61 -4.49 -3.82
C TYR A 113 8.84 -4.37 -2.92
N ILE A 114 8.69 -4.76 -1.66
CA ILE A 114 9.76 -4.69 -0.65
C ILE A 114 10.41 -6.07 -0.50
N ASP A 115 11.72 -6.12 -0.62
CA ASP A 115 12.46 -7.31 -0.21
C ASP A 115 12.69 -7.28 1.30
N THR A 116 12.14 -8.26 2.03
CA THR A 116 12.30 -8.36 3.49
C THR A 116 13.71 -8.74 3.94
N GLU A 117 14.51 -9.34 3.08
CA GLU A 117 15.88 -9.75 3.43
C GLU A 117 16.84 -8.55 3.37
N THR A 118 16.72 -7.73 2.32
CA THR A 118 17.60 -6.55 2.12
C THR A 118 16.96 -5.24 2.60
N SER A 119 15.65 -5.25 2.90
CA SER A 119 14.85 -4.04 3.12
C SER A 119 14.82 -3.06 1.94
N GLU A 120 15.23 -3.48 0.74
CA GLU A 120 15.15 -2.66 -0.47
C GLU A 120 13.72 -2.63 -1.01
N SER A 121 13.36 -1.53 -1.69
CA SER A 121 12.07 -1.36 -2.32
C SER A 121 12.22 -1.13 -3.82
N ALA A 122 11.56 -1.95 -4.62
CA ALA A 122 11.50 -1.80 -6.07
C ALA A 122 10.14 -1.21 -6.48
N SER A 123 10.14 -0.15 -7.30
CA SER A 123 8.91 0.36 -7.92
C SER A 123 8.32 -0.70 -8.86
N VAL A 124 7.00 -0.85 -8.84
CA VAL A 124 6.29 -1.75 -9.75
C VAL A 124 5.53 -0.91 -10.78
N GLU A 125 5.86 -1.08 -12.06
CA GLU A 125 5.20 -0.38 -13.17
C GLU A 125 3.82 -0.97 -13.50
#